data_AF-X1VZS9-F1
#
_entry.id   AF-X1VZS9-F1
#
_cell.length_a   1.000
_cell.length_b   1.000
_cell.length_c   1.000
_cell.angle_alpha   90.00
_cell.angle_beta   90.00
_cell.angle_gamma   90.00
#
_symmetry.space_group_name_H-M   'P 1'
#
loop_
_entity.id
_entity.type
_entity.pdbx_description
1 polymer ?
#
loop_
_entity_poly.entity_id
_entity_poly.type
_entity_poly.pdbx_seq_one_letter_code
_entity_poly.pdbx_strand_id
1 'polypeptide(L)'
;QAVQAFNLAEKYRVPVFLLTEEAIGHLRERIEVSRNIEIFNRKKKPGAAPFGTKESDGIPPMPTFGEGEKLLITGSTHDEYGIRRVSSPSAQAKLTSRLNNKILNNQDKIIDYEVHYIDD
;
A
#
# COMPACT_ATOMS: atom_id res chain seq x y z
N GLN A 1 -12.02 4.28 10.13
CA GLN A 1 -11.26 3.12 9.61
C GLN A 1 -11.37 2.91 8.10
N ALA A 2 -12.56 2.96 7.46
CA ALA A 2 -12.68 2.72 6.00
C ALA A 2 -11.79 3.65 5.14
N VAL A 3 -11.81 4.97 5.38
CA VAL A 3 -10.94 5.91 4.65
C VAL A 3 -9.46 5.61 4.87
N GLN A 4 -9.06 5.32 6.11
CA GLN A 4 -7.69 4.96 6.46
C GLN A 4 -7.24 3.71 5.71
N ALA A 5 -8.11 2.70 5.54
CA ALA A 5 -7.80 1.51 4.75
C ALA A 5 -7.48 1.86 3.29
N PHE A 6 -8.25 2.74 2.65
CA PHE A 6 -7.93 3.25 1.31
C PHE A 6 -6.62 4.04 1.28
N ASN A 7 -6.40 4.93 2.24
CA ASN A 7 -5.15 5.70 2.34
C ASN A 7 -3.93 4.78 2.49
N LEU A 8 -4.01 3.73 3.32
CA LEU A 8 -2.95 2.74 3.49
C LEU A 8 -2.71 1.94 2.22
N ALA A 9 -3.77 1.53 1.52
CA ALA A 9 -3.66 0.81 0.25
C ALA A 9 -2.98 1.67 -0.84
N GLU A 10 -3.38 2.94 -0.96
CA GLU A 10 -2.78 3.91 -1.88
C GLU A 10 -1.32 4.22 -1.52
N LYS A 11 -1.04 4.43 -0.24
CA LYS A 11 0.29 4.81 0.28
C LYS A 11 1.29 3.67 0.17
N TYR A 12 0.95 2.47 0.61
CA TYR A 12 1.88 1.35 0.67
C TYR A 12 1.79 0.39 -0.52
N ARG A 13 0.82 0.61 -1.43
CA ARG A 13 0.62 -0.18 -2.66
C ARG A 13 0.54 -1.68 -2.36
N VAL A 14 -0.31 -2.03 -1.41
CA VAL A 14 -0.63 -3.41 -1.03
C VAL A 14 -2.14 -3.52 -0.81
N PRO A 15 -2.73 -4.72 -0.98
CA PRO A 15 -4.08 -4.97 -0.52
C PRO A 15 -4.20 -4.68 0.98
N VAL A 16 -5.27 -4.02 1.39
CA VAL A 16 -5.64 -3.80 2.79
C VAL A 16 -6.98 -4.46 3.00
N PHE A 17 -7.07 -5.26 4.06
CA PHE A 17 -8.30 -5.93 4.46
C PHE A 17 -8.90 -5.16 5.64
N LEU A 18 -10.18 -4.79 5.51
CA LEU A 18 -10.96 -4.26 6.62
C LEU A 18 -11.75 -5.41 7.23
N LEU A 19 -11.32 -5.85 8.41
CA LEU A 19 -12.00 -6.92 9.14
C LEU A 19 -12.90 -6.27 10.18
N THR A 20 -14.22 -6.46 10.01
CA THR A 20 -15.25 -5.98 10.93
C THR A 20 -15.98 -7.17 11.55
N GLU A 21 -16.76 -6.91 12.60
CA GLU A 21 -17.66 -7.89 13.19
C GLU A 21 -19.02 -7.92 12.47
N GLU A 22 -19.67 -9.08 12.47
CA GLU A 22 -21.00 -9.28 11.87
C GLU A 22 -22.06 -8.38 12.50
N ALA A 23 -22.07 -8.25 13.83
CA ALA A 23 -23.05 -7.44 14.54
C ALA A 23 -23.04 -5.99 14.06
N ILE A 24 -21.86 -5.40 13.84
CA ILE A 24 -21.69 -4.04 13.31
C ILE A 24 -22.38 -3.88 11.94
N GLY A 25 -22.36 -4.93 11.11
CA GLY A 25 -23.03 -4.93 9.80
C GLY A 25 -24.56 -4.87 9.86
N HIS A 26 -25.15 -5.29 10.98
CA HIS A 26 -26.60 -5.27 11.21
C HIS A 26 -27.07 -4.02 11.99
N LEU A 27 -26.19 -3.37 12.73
CA LEU A 27 -26.51 -2.18 13.50
C LEU A 27 -26.77 -0.97 12.60
N ARG A 28 -27.64 -0.09 13.08
CA ARG A 28 -27.88 1.23 12.47
C ARG A 28 -27.80 2.28 13.55
N GLU A 29 -26.97 3.27 13.30
CA GLU A 29 -26.82 4.43 14.16
C GLU A 29 -26.72 5.69 13.32
N ARG A 30 -27.06 6.83 13.91
CA ARG A 30 -26.81 8.13 13.31
C ARG A 30 -25.35 8.49 13.59
N ILE A 31 -24.56 8.61 12.53
CA ILE A 31 -23.17 9.08 12.63
C ILE A 31 -23.04 10.52 12.14
N GLU A 32 -22.04 11.23 12.67
CA GLU A 32 -21.54 12.47 12.10
C GLU A 32 -20.22 12.19 11.39
N VAL A 33 -20.18 12.47 10.08
CA VAL A 33 -18.95 12.32 9.30
C VAL A 33 -18.20 13.65 9.31
N SER A 34 -16.97 13.64 9.82
CA SER A 34 -16.09 14.81 9.77
C SER A 34 -15.98 15.34 8.34
N ARG A 35 -16.04 16.66 8.17
CA ARG A 35 -15.79 17.31 6.87
C ARG A 35 -14.30 17.42 6.54
N ASN A 36 -13.45 17.32 7.56
CA ASN A 36 -12.01 17.35 7.41
C ASN A 36 -11.47 15.93 7.50
N ILE A 37 -11.24 15.32 6.34
CA ILE A 37 -10.76 13.94 6.20
C ILE A 37 -9.43 13.99 5.47
N GLU A 38 -8.40 13.38 6.04
CA GLU A 38 -7.13 13.19 5.34
C GLU A 38 -7.33 12.20 4.19
N ILE A 39 -6.98 12.61 2.97
CA ILE A 39 -7.01 11.78 1.78
C ILE A 39 -5.60 11.67 1.21
N PHE A 40 -5.10 10.45 1.12
CA PHE A 40 -3.83 10.16 0.48
C PHE A 40 -4.06 9.63 -0.94
N ASN A 41 -3.57 10.37 -1.93
CA ASN A 41 -3.57 9.93 -3.32
C ASN A 41 -2.23 9.29 -3.68
N ARG A 42 -2.23 8.16 -4.41
CA ARG A 42 -0.98 7.54 -4.89
C ARG A 42 -0.07 8.55 -5.61
N LYS A 43 1.23 8.44 -5.34
CA LYS A 43 2.26 9.22 -6.04
C LYS A 43 2.35 8.76 -7.49
N LYS A 44 2.32 9.71 -8.43
CA LYS A 44 2.54 9.49 -9.86
C LYS A 44 3.76 10.29 -10.32
N LYS A 45 4.56 9.71 -11.21
CA LYS A 45 5.73 10.38 -11.81
C LYS A 45 5.96 9.82 -13.21
N PRO A 46 5.70 10.60 -14.27
CA PRO A 46 5.89 10.14 -15.64
C PRO A 46 7.31 9.64 -15.90
N GLY A 47 7.44 8.55 -16.65
CA GLY A 47 8.70 7.90 -17.01
C GLY A 47 9.47 7.23 -15.86
N ALA A 48 8.95 7.28 -14.62
CA ALA A 48 9.57 6.61 -13.49
C ALA A 48 9.25 5.12 -13.44
N ALA A 49 10.18 4.33 -12.90
CA ALA A 49 10.01 2.88 -12.78
C ALA A 49 8.82 2.54 -11.83
N PRO A 50 7.79 1.80 -12.29
CA PRO A 50 6.58 1.56 -11.51
C PRO A 50 6.73 0.48 -10.42
N PHE A 51 7.81 -0.31 -10.45
CA PHE A 51 8.04 -1.44 -9.52
C PHE A 51 9.37 -1.36 -8.76
N GLY A 52 10.13 -0.28 -8.91
CA GLY A 52 11.36 -0.05 -8.14
C GLY A 52 11.64 1.43 -7.92
N THR A 53 12.35 1.74 -6.84
CA THR A 53 12.70 3.11 -6.46
C THR A 53 14.03 3.12 -5.72
N LYS A 54 14.71 4.28 -5.74
CA LYS A 54 15.89 4.55 -4.90
C LYS A 54 15.52 5.24 -3.58
N GLU A 55 14.26 5.67 -3.44
CA GLU A 55 13.74 6.28 -2.22
C GLU A 55 13.81 5.28 -1.05
N SER A 56 14.12 5.80 0.13
CA SER A 56 14.29 4.99 1.35
C SER A 56 13.00 4.33 1.82
N ASP A 57 11.83 4.88 1.44
CA ASP A 57 10.53 4.30 1.75
C ASP A 57 10.23 3.01 0.95
N GLY A 58 10.96 2.75 -0.14
CA GLY A 58 10.77 1.57 -0.98
C GLY A 58 9.46 1.55 -1.77
N ILE A 59 8.75 2.69 -1.84
CA ILE A 59 7.42 2.83 -2.47
C ILE A 59 7.57 3.57 -3.81
N PRO A 60 7.55 2.86 -4.96
CA PRO A 60 7.63 3.51 -6.25
C PRO A 60 6.35 4.27 -6.60
N PRO A 61 6.40 5.23 -7.52
CA PRO A 61 5.19 5.85 -8.08
C PRO A 61 4.34 4.80 -8.83
N MET A 62 3.02 4.99 -8.81
CA MET A 62 2.06 4.09 -9.44
C MET A 62 1.24 4.83 -10.49
N PRO A 63 1.63 4.77 -11.77
CA PRO A 63 0.84 5.34 -12.85
C PRO A 63 -0.50 4.58 -13.01
N THR A 64 -1.49 5.25 -13.60
CA THR A 64 -2.77 4.63 -13.98
C THR A 64 -2.74 4.21 -15.45
N PHE A 65 -3.45 3.13 -15.79
CA PHE A 65 -3.67 2.76 -17.18
C PHE A 65 -4.34 3.90 -17.96
N GLY A 66 -3.88 4.14 -19.19
CA GLY A 66 -4.38 5.22 -20.03
C GLY A 66 -3.65 6.56 -19.86
N GLU A 67 -2.72 6.69 -18.91
CA GLU A 67 -1.95 7.94 -18.70
C GLU A 67 -0.65 8.01 -19.52
N GLY A 68 -0.53 7.22 -20.59
CA GLY A 68 0.62 7.24 -21.51
C GLY A 68 1.82 6.35 -21.11
N GLU A 69 1.77 5.72 -19.93
CA GLU A 69 2.83 4.82 -19.47
C GLU A 69 2.72 3.41 -20.07
N LYS A 70 3.87 2.83 -20.42
CA LYS A 70 3.97 1.45 -20.91
C LYS A 70 4.16 0.49 -19.74
N LEU A 71 3.06 -0.11 -19.28
CA LEU A 71 3.06 -0.96 -18.08
C LEU A 71 3.12 -2.45 -18.43
N LEU A 72 4.17 -3.11 -17.96
CA LEU A 72 4.26 -4.57 -17.93
C LEU A 72 3.96 -5.06 -16.52
N ILE A 73 2.74 -5.57 -16.30
CA ILE A 73 2.33 -6.09 -14.99
C ILE A 73 2.38 -7.62 -15.01
N THR A 74 3.04 -8.20 -14.01
CA THR A 74 3.18 -9.66 -13.88
C THR A 74 3.33 -10.07 -12.42
N GLY A 75 2.84 -11.27 -12.09
CA GLY A 75 3.09 -11.91 -10.79
C GLY A 75 4.45 -12.63 -10.70
N SER A 76 5.19 -12.76 -11.81
CA SER A 76 6.52 -13.37 -11.82
C SER A 76 7.59 -12.39 -11.32
N THR A 77 8.78 -12.90 -10.96
CA THR A 77 9.95 -12.05 -10.67
C THR A 77 10.20 -11.08 -11.83
N HIS A 78 10.35 -9.80 -11.52
CA HIS A 78 10.56 -8.73 -12.49
C HIS A 78 11.54 -7.68 -11.96
N ASP A 79 12.15 -6.95 -12.89
CA ASP A 79 12.89 -5.73 -12.55
C ASP A 79 11.94 -4.53 -12.33
N GLU A 80 12.52 -3.37 -12.07
CA GLU A 80 11.80 -2.15 -11.72
C GLU A 80 10.82 -1.63 -12.79
N TYR A 81 10.94 -2.10 -14.04
CA TYR A 81 10.04 -1.78 -15.15
C TYR A 81 9.02 -2.89 -15.46
N GLY A 82 9.01 -3.98 -14.68
CA GLY A 82 8.09 -5.09 -14.88
C GLY A 82 8.57 -6.11 -15.92
N ILE A 83 9.80 -5.98 -16.41
CA ILE A 83 10.40 -6.95 -17.32
C ILE A 83 10.77 -8.18 -16.51
N ARG A 84 10.32 -9.36 -16.96
CA ARG A 84 10.52 -10.63 -16.25
C ARG A 84 12.00 -10.97 -16.10
N ARG A 85 12.40 -11.35 -14.88
CA ARG A 85 13.75 -11.77 -14.47
C ARG A 85 13.71 -13.09 -13.68
N VAL A 86 12.90 -14.03 -14.16
CA VAL A 86 12.53 -15.28 -13.44
C VAL A 86 13.69 -16.17 -13.02
N SER A 87 14.81 -16.13 -13.74
CA SER A 87 16.01 -16.92 -13.44
C SER A 87 17.06 -16.18 -12.62
N SER A 88 16.81 -14.92 -12.21
CA SER A 88 17.79 -14.10 -11.51
C SER A 88 17.56 -14.09 -9.99
N PRO A 89 18.45 -14.71 -9.19
CA PRO A 89 18.33 -14.69 -7.73
C PRO A 89 18.47 -13.28 -7.16
N SER A 90 19.33 -12.45 -7.74
CA SER A 90 19.53 -11.07 -7.30
C SER A 90 18.31 -10.18 -7.58
N ALA A 91 17.65 -10.35 -8.72
CA ALA A 91 16.40 -9.67 -9.02
C ALA A 91 15.29 -10.09 -8.04
N GLN A 92 15.18 -11.39 -7.74
CA GLN A 92 14.22 -11.91 -6.77
C GLN A 92 14.47 -11.35 -5.36
N ALA A 93 15.73 -11.38 -4.90
CA ALA A 93 16.12 -10.87 -3.59
C ALA A 93 15.82 -9.36 -3.49
N LYS A 94 16.20 -8.55 -4.50
CA LYS A 94 15.90 -7.11 -4.55
C LYS A 94 14.40 -6.83 -4.52
N LEU A 95 13.61 -7.53 -5.35
CA LEU A 95 12.17 -7.33 -5.46
C LEU A 95 11.45 -7.67 -4.14
N THR A 96 11.69 -8.87 -3.59
CA THR A 96 11.02 -9.34 -2.37
C THR A 96 11.44 -8.54 -1.14
N SER A 97 12.73 -8.22 -1.00
CA SER A 97 13.22 -7.38 0.10
C SER A 97 12.55 -6.01 0.10
N ARG A 98 12.43 -5.35 -1.07
CA ARG A 98 11.70 -4.08 -1.19
C ARG A 98 10.23 -4.22 -0.78
N LEU A 99 9.55 -5.25 -1.27
CA LEU A 99 8.13 -5.47 -0.98
C LEU A 99 7.84 -5.69 0.51
N ASN A 100 8.76 -6.35 1.23
CA ASN A 100 8.66 -6.52 2.67
C ASN A 100 9.06 -5.25 3.42
N ASN A 101 10.22 -4.67 3.09
CA ASN A 101 10.80 -3.55 3.84
C ASN A 101 9.94 -2.28 3.76
N LYS A 102 9.19 -2.06 2.67
CA LYS A 102 8.24 -0.92 2.61
C LYS A 102 7.17 -0.98 3.71
N ILE A 103 6.83 -2.18 4.20
CA ILE A 103 5.89 -2.39 5.31
C ILE A 103 6.65 -2.41 6.63
N LEU A 104 7.69 -3.25 6.73
CA LEU A 104 8.45 -3.43 7.97
C LEU A 104 9.08 -2.12 8.48
N ASN A 105 9.63 -1.30 7.58
CA ASN A 105 10.25 -0.02 7.95
C ASN A 105 9.23 1.08 8.27
N ASN A 106 7.92 0.82 8.08
CA ASN A 106 6.86 1.78 8.36
C ASN A 106 5.87 1.25 9.41
N GLN A 107 6.22 0.19 10.15
CA GLN A 107 5.34 -0.41 11.16
C GLN A 107 4.81 0.61 12.17
N ASP A 108 5.66 1.50 12.68
CA ASP A 108 5.27 2.53 13.65
C ASP A 108 4.22 3.52 13.12
N LYS A 109 4.08 3.63 11.78
CA LYS A 109 3.08 4.48 11.11
C LYS A 109 1.83 3.71 10.69
N ILE A 110 1.86 2.38 10.76
CA ILE A 110 0.80 1.48 10.31
C ILE A 110 0.06 0.90 11.52
N ILE A 111 0.79 0.52 12.56
CA ILE A 111 0.26 -0.04 13.80
C ILE A 111 -0.46 1.09 14.54
N ASP A 112 -1.77 0.91 14.71
CA ASP A 112 -2.66 1.86 15.33
C ASP A 112 -3.66 1.06 16.17
N TYR A 113 -3.67 1.31 17.48
CA TYR A 113 -4.49 0.58 18.42
C TYR A 113 -4.97 1.52 19.54
N GLU A 114 -6.16 1.25 20.04
CA GLU A 114 -6.69 1.86 21.24
C GLU A 114 -6.66 0.82 22.36
N VAL A 115 -6.39 1.26 23.58
CA VAL A 115 -6.41 0.38 24.74
C VAL A 115 -7.43 0.89 25.75
N HIS A 116 -8.22 -0.04 26.28
CA HIS A 116 -9.29 0.24 27.23
C HIS A 116 -9.16 -0.73 28.40
N TYR A 117 -9.34 -0.24 29.64
CA TYR A 117 -9.35 -1.04 30.88
C TYR A 117 -8.09 -1.91 31.12
N ILE A 118 -6.91 -1.34 30.91
CA ILE A 118 -5.61 -2.03 31.08
C ILE A 118 -4.89 -1.72 32.40
N ASP A 119 -5.41 -0.78 33.18
CA ASP A 119 -4.91 -0.49 34.52
C ASP A 119 -5.72 -1.33 35.53
N ASP A 120 -5.04 -2.19 36.28
CA ASP A 120 -5.56 -2.80 37.52
C ASP A 120 -5.53 -1.78 38.69
#